data_AF-A0A0B4CT33-F1
#
_entry.id   AF-A0A0B4CT33-F1
#
_cell.length_a   1.000
_cell.length_b   1.000
_cell.length_c   1.000
_cell.angle_alpha   90.00
_cell.angle_beta   90.00
_cell.angle_gamma   90.00
#
_symmetry.space_group_name_H-M   'P 1'
#
loop_
_entity.id
_entity.type
_entity.pdbx_description
1 polymer ?
#
loop_
_entity_poly.entity_id
_entity_poly.type
_entity_poly.pdbx_seq_one_letter_code
_entity_poly.pdbx_strand_id
1 'polypeptide(L)'
;MSHRVHTFRSVLVGLVALLLGGLSIAVASPAWAHDELIGADPGVNAEVGTLPAQITMTFSGVLMDEPGATQVVVTDAAGASLTDGDPTLDGTHLTQGLAGNASGPVTVTWRVVSSDGHPVSGQYTFTAVSY
;
A
#
# COMPACT_ATOMS: atom_id res chain seq x y z
N MET A 1 8.18 -78.12 9.44
CA MET A 1 8.85 -77.31 8.39
C MET A 1 8.20 -75.93 8.33
N SER A 2 9.01 -74.89 8.56
CA SER A 2 8.71 -73.49 8.29
C SER A 2 8.53 -73.23 6.79
N HIS A 3 7.79 -72.18 6.41
CA HIS A 3 8.38 -71.01 5.76
C HIS A 3 7.41 -69.81 5.82
N ARG A 4 8.00 -68.67 6.16
CA ARG A 4 7.39 -67.36 6.36
C ARG A 4 6.78 -66.83 5.06
N VAL A 5 5.59 -66.21 5.16
CA VAL A 5 5.12 -65.23 4.17
C VAL A 5 4.81 -63.94 4.91
N HIS A 6 5.87 -63.26 5.37
CA HIS A 6 5.79 -61.83 5.64
C HIS A 6 6.28 -61.09 4.39
N THR A 7 5.84 -59.85 4.22
CA THR A 7 6.34 -58.90 3.21
C THR A 7 5.96 -59.19 1.76
N PHE A 8 4.69 -59.08 1.41
CA PHE A 8 4.32 -58.57 0.07
C PHE A 8 3.14 -57.60 0.05
N ARG A 9 2.36 -57.51 1.13
CA ARG A 9 1.21 -56.59 1.21
C ARG A 9 1.59 -55.16 1.61
N SER A 10 2.81 -54.94 2.10
CA SER A 10 3.23 -53.65 2.67
C SER A 10 3.83 -52.68 1.65
N VAL A 11 4.24 -53.13 0.46
CA VAL A 11 4.85 -52.25 -0.56
C VAL A 11 3.77 -51.54 -1.39
N LEU A 12 2.60 -52.15 -1.60
CA LEU A 12 1.54 -51.55 -2.42
C LEU A 12 0.74 -50.45 -1.70
N VAL A 13 0.71 -50.45 -0.37
CA VAL A 13 0.01 -49.42 0.42
C VAL A 13 0.79 -48.09 0.44
N GLY A 14 2.11 -48.13 0.26
CA GLY A 14 2.94 -46.92 0.17
C GLY A 14 2.81 -46.17 -1.16
N LEU A 15 2.55 -46.86 -2.27
CA LEU A 15 2.51 -46.23 -3.60
C LEU A 15 1.17 -45.52 -3.88
N VAL A 16 0.06 -46.04 -3.36
CA VAL A 16 -1.28 -45.43 -3.53
C VAL A 16 -1.44 -44.16 -2.69
N ALA A 17 -0.80 -44.09 -1.52
CA ALA A 17 -0.76 -42.87 -0.71
C ALA A 17 0.05 -41.74 -1.37
N LEU A 18 1.07 -42.09 -2.18
CA LEU A 18 1.88 -41.11 -2.92
C LEU A 18 1.18 -40.61 -4.21
N LEU A 19 0.26 -41.40 -4.78
CA LEU A 19 -0.52 -41.04 -5.97
C LEU A 19 -1.81 -40.25 -5.64
N LEU A 20 -2.34 -40.37 -4.42
CA LEU A 20 -3.47 -39.58 -3.91
C LEU A 20 -3.04 -38.39 -3.02
N GLY A 21 -1.78 -38.36 -2.59
CA GLY A 21 -1.14 -37.22 -1.94
C GLY A 21 -0.87 -36.13 -2.97
N GLY A 22 -1.95 -35.47 -3.39
CA GLY A 22 -1.97 -34.44 -4.40
C GLY A 22 -0.78 -33.48 -4.27
N LEU A 23 -0.19 -33.21 -5.43
CA LEU A 23 0.68 -32.08 -5.68
C LEU A 23 -0.11 -30.78 -5.51
N SER A 24 -0.57 -30.48 -4.29
CA SER A 24 -1.02 -29.16 -3.90
C SER A 24 0.25 -28.36 -3.61
N ILE A 25 0.94 -27.95 -4.68
CA ILE A 25 1.78 -26.76 -4.61
C ILE A 25 0.77 -25.61 -4.48
N ALA A 26 0.33 -25.37 -3.25
CA ALA A 26 -0.36 -24.14 -2.91
C ALA A 26 0.66 -23.04 -3.18
N VAL A 27 0.54 -22.38 -4.34
CA VAL A 27 1.25 -21.14 -4.61
C VAL A 27 0.65 -20.14 -3.62
N ALA A 28 1.26 -20.03 -2.45
CA ALA A 28 0.91 -18.99 -1.51
C ALA A 28 1.16 -17.67 -2.23
N SER A 29 0.09 -16.95 -2.55
CA SER A 29 0.20 -15.55 -2.95
C SER A 29 0.96 -14.82 -1.83
N PRO A 30 1.98 -14.00 -2.15
CA PRO A 30 2.65 -13.22 -1.13
C PRO A 30 1.58 -12.45 -0.35
N ALA A 31 1.59 -12.58 0.98
CA ALA A 31 0.76 -11.72 1.82
C ALA A 31 1.28 -10.30 1.65
N TRP A 32 0.48 -9.43 1.01
CA TRP A 32 0.79 -8.00 0.92
C TRP A 32 0.54 -7.41 2.31
N ALA A 33 1.59 -7.37 3.13
CA ALA A 33 1.53 -6.88 4.51
C ALA A 33 1.82 -5.38 4.63
N HIS A 34 2.36 -4.76 3.57
CA HIS A 34 2.75 -3.35 3.59
C HIS A 34 1.54 -2.46 3.30
N ASP A 35 1.45 -1.31 3.97
CA ASP A 35 0.41 -0.33 3.66
C ASP A 35 0.69 0.33 2.31
N GLU A 36 -0.31 0.32 1.43
CA GLU A 36 -0.26 0.94 0.12
C GLU A 36 -1.23 2.13 0.08
N LEU A 37 -0.90 3.13 -0.74
CA LEU A 37 -1.85 4.18 -1.09
C LEU A 37 -2.92 3.57 -2.00
N ILE A 38 -4.16 3.48 -1.51
CA ILE A 38 -5.30 2.88 -2.24
C ILE A 38 -6.32 3.91 -2.72
N GLY A 39 -6.21 5.17 -2.27
CA GLY A 39 -7.09 6.25 -2.68
C GLY A 39 -6.48 7.63 -2.43
N ALA A 40 -6.87 8.61 -3.23
CA ALA A 40 -6.49 10.01 -3.06
C ALA A 40 -7.63 10.92 -3.51
N ASP A 41 -7.74 12.08 -2.86
CA ASP A 41 -8.60 13.19 -3.24
C ASP A 41 -7.83 14.52 -3.11
N PRO A 42 -7.56 15.24 -4.21
CA PRO A 42 -7.83 14.88 -5.59
C PRO A 42 -7.15 13.58 -6.03
N GLY A 43 -7.82 12.83 -6.91
CA GLY A 43 -7.32 11.55 -7.41
C GLY A 43 -6.04 11.70 -8.27
N VAL A 44 -5.34 10.58 -8.46
CA VAL A 44 -4.18 10.51 -9.35
C VAL A 44 -4.57 10.95 -10.76
N ASN A 45 -3.84 11.91 -11.32
CA ASN A 45 -4.08 12.57 -12.60
C ASN A 45 -5.44 13.27 -12.72
N ALA A 46 -6.13 13.55 -11.61
CA ALA A 46 -7.37 14.31 -11.63
C ALA A 46 -7.12 15.76 -12.04
N GLU A 47 -8.11 16.38 -12.68
CA GLU A 47 -8.15 17.81 -12.94
C GLU A 47 -9.17 18.46 -12.00
N VAL A 48 -8.76 19.53 -11.30
CA VAL A 48 -9.60 20.28 -10.35
C VAL A 48 -9.63 21.75 -10.72
N GLY A 49 -10.77 22.41 -10.49
CA GLY A 49 -10.99 23.79 -10.92
C GLY A 49 -10.14 24.85 -10.21
N THR A 50 -9.60 24.56 -9.03
CA THR A 50 -8.62 25.38 -8.31
C THR A 50 -7.83 24.47 -7.37
N LEU A 51 -6.73 24.97 -6.81
CA LEU A 51 -6.07 24.29 -5.69
C LEU A 51 -7.08 24.09 -4.53
N PRO A 52 -7.32 22.86 -4.05
CA PRO A 52 -8.18 22.65 -2.88
C PRO A 52 -7.45 23.09 -1.61
N ALA A 53 -8.21 23.31 -0.54
CA ALA A 53 -7.64 23.69 0.77
C ALA A 53 -6.84 22.55 1.43
N GLN A 54 -7.05 21.30 1.00
CA GLN A 54 -6.35 20.13 1.50
C GLN A 54 -6.37 19.01 0.46
N ILE A 55 -5.50 18.04 0.65
CA ILE A 55 -5.58 16.72 0.03
C ILE A 55 -5.84 15.65 1.08
N THR A 56 -6.48 14.56 0.68
CA THR A 56 -6.66 13.37 1.51
C THR A 56 -6.07 12.16 0.79
N MET A 57 -5.33 11.33 1.52
CA MET A 57 -4.79 10.05 1.07
C MET A 57 -5.34 8.94 1.93
N THR A 58 -5.79 7.85 1.32
CA THR A 58 -6.31 6.66 1.99
C THR A 58 -5.35 5.49 1.77
N PHE A 59 -4.95 4.86 2.87
CA PHE A 59 -4.03 3.73 2.89
C PHE A 59 -4.75 2.41 3.17
N SER A 60 -4.15 1.29 2.78
CA SER A 60 -4.72 -0.05 3.02
C SER A 60 -4.68 -0.49 4.48
N GLY A 61 -3.89 0.19 5.32
CA GLY A 61 -3.79 -0.10 6.74
C GLY A 61 -3.58 1.16 7.59
N VAL A 62 -3.60 0.95 8.90
CA VAL A 62 -3.52 2.02 9.90
C VAL A 62 -2.11 2.56 9.97
N LEU A 63 -2.00 3.89 9.88
CA LEU A 63 -0.75 4.60 9.93
C LEU A 63 -0.29 4.82 11.38
N MET A 64 1.02 4.86 11.58
CA MET A 64 1.59 5.21 12.88
C MET A 64 1.51 6.73 13.12
N ASP A 65 0.87 7.10 14.23
CA ASP A 65 0.69 8.47 14.69
C ASP A 65 1.73 8.85 15.76
N GLU A 66 2.99 8.86 15.34
CA GLU A 66 4.12 9.26 16.18
C GLU A 66 4.95 10.36 15.47
N PRO A 67 5.56 11.29 16.21
CA PRO A 67 6.38 12.34 15.61
C PRO A 67 7.45 11.80 14.65
N GLY A 68 7.44 12.28 13.40
CA GLY A 68 8.39 11.88 12.36
C GLY A 68 8.05 10.59 11.59
N ALA A 69 6.94 9.93 11.92
CA ALA A 69 6.44 8.80 11.14
C ALA A 69 5.87 9.23 9.79
N THR A 70 5.24 10.42 9.73
CA THR A 70 4.57 10.92 8.53
C THR A 70 5.19 12.22 8.05
N GLN A 71 5.35 12.34 6.73
CA GLN A 71 5.77 13.55 6.06
C GLN A 71 5.07 13.66 4.70
N VAL A 72 4.56 14.85 4.39
CA VAL A 72 3.96 15.17 3.09
C VAL A 72 4.58 16.47 2.58
N VAL A 73 4.90 16.48 1.30
CA VAL A 73 5.38 17.67 0.58
C VAL A 73 4.56 17.80 -0.69
N VAL A 74 3.96 18.96 -0.88
CA VAL A 74 3.17 19.30 -2.05
C VAL A 74 3.79 20.50 -2.75
N THR A 75 4.03 20.40 -4.05
CA THR A 75 4.65 21.47 -4.84
C THR A 75 3.91 21.74 -6.14
N ASP A 76 3.97 22.98 -6.61
CA ASP A 76 3.55 23.34 -7.96
C ASP A 76 4.56 22.89 -9.04
N ALA A 77 4.25 23.21 -10.30
CA ALA A 77 5.11 22.92 -11.45
C ALA A 77 6.47 23.65 -11.44
N ALA A 78 6.59 24.74 -10.69
CA ALA A 78 7.85 25.47 -10.48
C ALA A 78 8.66 24.95 -9.29
N GLY A 79 8.11 23.99 -8.52
CA GLY A 79 8.71 23.46 -7.31
C GLY A 79 8.45 24.31 -6.06
N ALA A 80 7.56 25.32 -6.13
CA ALA A 80 7.17 26.09 -4.97
C ALA A 80 6.30 25.25 -4.03
N SER A 81 6.56 25.34 -2.72
CA SER A 81 5.79 24.61 -1.72
C SER A 81 4.36 25.13 -1.63
N LEU A 82 3.41 24.20 -1.66
CA LEU A 82 1.99 24.40 -1.40
C LEU A 82 1.56 23.77 -0.06
N THR A 83 2.44 23.00 0.59
CA THR A 83 2.19 22.39 1.91
C THR A 83 1.88 23.44 2.96
N ASP A 84 0.79 23.24 3.71
CA ASP A 84 0.40 24.10 4.84
C ASP A 84 0.21 23.30 6.13
N GLY A 85 0.99 23.66 7.15
CA GLY A 85 0.98 23.00 8.46
C GLY A 85 1.40 21.52 8.44
N ASP A 86 1.27 20.90 9.61
CA ASP A 86 1.52 19.47 9.79
C ASP A 86 0.34 18.63 9.24
N PRO A 87 0.62 17.45 8.68
CA PRO A 87 -0.43 16.51 8.30
C PRO A 87 -1.20 16.00 9.52
N THR A 88 -2.47 15.65 9.31
CA THR A 88 -3.31 15.00 10.32
C THR A 88 -3.65 13.58 9.92
N LEU A 89 -3.70 12.68 10.90
CA LEU A 89 -3.98 11.25 10.73
C LEU A 89 -5.31 10.88 11.38
N ASP A 90 -6.07 10.03 10.71
CA ASP A 90 -7.26 9.35 11.25
C ASP A 90 -7.31 7.91 10.74
N GLY A 91 -6.71 7.00 11.51
CA GLY A 91 -6.59 5.58 11.18
C GLY A 91 -5.83 5.36 9.87
N THR A 92 -6.56 5.12 8.79
CA THR A 92 -6.02 4.88 7.44
C THR A 92 -6.01 6.14 6.56
N HIS A 93 -6.43 7.28 7.09
CA HIS A 93 -6.54 8.55 6.36
C HIS A 93 -5.44 9.51 6.78
N LEU A 94 -4.84 10.15 5.79
CA LEU A 94 -3.85 11.20 5.93
C LEU A 94 -4.36 12.44 5.22
N THR A 95 -4.53 13.53 5.96
CA THR A 95 -4.93 14.83 5.41
C THR A 95 -3.74 15.79 5.48
N GLN A 96 -3.45 16.47 4.36
CA GLN A 96 -2.46 17.53 4.31
C GLN A 96 -3.12 18.83 3.88
N GLY A 97 -3.01 19.86 4.72
CA GLY A 97 -3.44 21.23 4.38
C GLY A 97 -2.60 21.80 3.24
N LEU A 98 -3.24 22.63 2.41
CA LEU A 98 -2.61 23.33 1.30
C LEU A 98 -2.86 24.84 1.38
N ALA A 99 -1.86 25.62 1.00
CA ALA A 99 -1.94 27.08 0.92
C ALA A 99 -1.39 27.60 -0.42
N GLY A 100 -1.79 28.83 -0.76
CA GLY A 100 -1.36 29.51 -1.97
C GLY A 100 -2.31 29.25 -3.15
N ASN A 101 -1.75 29.24 -4.35
CA ASN A 101 -2.46 28.94 -5.59
C ASN A 101 -1.55 28.14 -6.51
N ALA A 102 -2.17 27.37 -7.41
CA ALA A 102 -1.45 26.62 -8.42
C ALA A 102 -2.24 26.64 -9.73
N SER A 103 -1.52 26.72 -10.85
CA SER A 103 -2.05 26.51 -12.19
C SER A 103 -1.13 25.54 -12.91
N GLY A 104 -1.68 24.39 -13.31
CA GLY A 104 -0.95 23.28 -13.89
C GLY A 104 -0.72 22.13 -12.88
N PRO A 105 0.28 21.27 -13.16
CA PRO A 105 0.57 20.10 -12.34
C PRO A 105 0.93 20.45 -10.90
N VAL A 106 0.35 19.71 -9.96
CA VAL A 106 0.65 19.72 -8.53
C VAL A 106 1.17 18.34 -8.15
N THR A 107 2.36 18.29 -7.58
CA THR A 107 3.03 17.06 -7.19
C THR A 107 2.91 16.84 -5.70
N VAL A 108 2.39 15.68 -5.31
CA VAL A 108 2.28 15.23 -3.93
C VAL A 108 3.31 14.14 -3.70
N THR A 109 4.25 14.36 -2.79
CA THR A 109 5.24 13.38 -2.36
C THR A 109 5.04 13.09 -0.88
N TRP A 110 5.04 11.81 -0.50
CA TRP A 110 4.75 11.41 0.87
C TRP A 110 5.67 10.29 1.35
N ARG A 111 5.82 10.22 2.67
CA ARG A 111 6.37 9.09 3.41
C ARG A 111 5.49 8.88 4.65
N VAL A 112 5.09 7.65 4.91
CA VAL A 112 4.37 7.24 6.11
C VAL A 112 5.08 6.02 6.71
N VAL A 113 4.77 5.70 7.97
CA VAL A 113 5.14 4.42 8.57
C VAL A 113 3.86 3.70 8.94
N SER A 114 3.72 2.47 8.47
CA SER A 114 2.65 1.57 8.85
C SER A 114 2.67 1.29 10.35
N SER A 115 1.52 0.94 10.93
CA SER A 115 1.44 0.52 12.34
C SER A 115 2.29 -0.72 12.66
N ASP A 116 2.71 -1.50 11.65
CA ASP A 116 3.66 -2.60 11.79
C ASP A 116 5.15 -2.17 11.80
N GLY A 117 5.43 -0.88 11.60
CA GLY A 117 6.75 -0.26 11.69
C GLY A 117 7.48 -0.09 10.35
N HIS A 118 6.92 -0.50 9.22
CA HIS A 118 7.59 -0.35 7.93
C HIS A 118 7.34 1.02 7.29
N PRO A 119 8.40 1.76 6.88
CA PRO A 119 8.22 2.99 6.14
C PRO A 119 7.83 2.70 4.69
N VAL A 120 6.82 3.42 4.20
CA VAL A 120 6.39 3.42 2.80
C VAL A 120 6.42 4.84 2.29
N SER A 121 6.79 5.03 1.03
CA SER A 121 6.84 6.34 0.37
C SER A 121 6.32 6.26 -1.04
N GLY A 122 5.81 7.38 -1.55
CA GLY A 122 5.30 7.45 -2.90
C GLY A 122 5.14 8.88 -3.37
N GLN A 123 4.68 9.00 -4.61
CA GLN A 123 4.41 10.25 -5.27
C GLN A 123 3.24 10.08 -6.23
N TYR A 124 2.39 11.11 -6.32
CA TYR A 124 1.42 11.22 -7.40
C TYR A 124 1.22 12.69 -7.78
N THR A 125 0.51 12.92 -8.89
CA THR A 125 0.24 14.25 -9.42
C THR A 125 -1.27 14.42 -9.65
N PHE A 126 -1.77 15.64 -9.46
CA PHE A 126 -3.06 16.09 -9.98
C PHE A 126 -2.86 17.47 -10.64
N THR A 127 -3.84 17.99 -11.36
CA THR A 127 -3.73 19.26 -12.09
C THR A 127 -4.75 20.26 -11.56
N ALA A 128 -4.31 21.45 -11.19
CA ALA A 128 -5.20 22.58 -10.91
C ALA A 128 -5.36 23.44 -12.16
N VAL A 129 -6.57 23.63 -12.66
CA VAL A 129 -6.84 24.48 -13.83
C VAL A 129 -7.36 25.84 -13.36
N SER A 130 -6.54 26.89 -13.40
CA SER A 130 -7.00 28.24 -13.02
C SER A 130 -8.02 28.74 -14.05
N TYR A 131 -9.30 28.85 -13.67
CA TYR A 131 -10.35 29.46 -14.48
C TYR A 131 -10.46 30.97 -14.28
#